data_AF-A0A933TD27-F1
#
_entry.id   AF-A0A933TD27-F1
#
_cell.length_a   1.000
_cell.length_b   1.000
_cell.length_c   1.000
_cell.angle_alpha   90.00
_cell.angle_beta   90.00
_cell.angle_gamma   90.00
#
_symmetry.space_group_name_H-M   'P 1'
#
loop_
_entity.id
_entity.type
_entity.pdbx_description
1 polymer ?
#
loop_
_entity_poly.entity_id
_entity_poly.type
_entity_poly.pdbx_seq_one_letter_code
_entity_poly.pdbx_strand_id
1 'polypeptide(L)'
;MFRKLATAAAALMLATLAVYGAHLWVQSERRMAGDRALLMTASWPEGAALAARLMVEQYGPPQWASAGQLEWASAAPWKRIVVRGRGMGFLEQAIVYRLPQDRLGELWSFGRGLRPDLERGELAVTGESEEYNLLCLNLANDIALGRMNAEQARKVHDDIVRKSYAGKSSPYLERLLFGTALPDEGVLPMP
;
A
#
# COMPACT_ATOMS: atom_id res chain seq x y z
N MET A 1 39.34 -39.74 1.50
CA MET A 1 38.04 -39.25 0.99
C MET A 1 37.11 -38.80 2.11
N PHE A 2 36.88 -39.62 3.15
CA PHE A 2 35.98 -39.34 4.29
C PHE A 2 36.24 -38.05 5.10
N ARG A 3 37.50 -37.68 5.37
CA ARG A 3 37.83 -36.43 6.09
C ARG A 3 37.37 -35.17 5.37
N LYS A 4 37.46 -35.13 4.02
CA LYS A 4 37.04 -33.99 3.21
C LYS A 4 35.50 -33.84 3.17
N LEU A 5 34.79 -34.97 3.22
CA LEU A 5 33.31 -35.00 3.29
C LEU A 5 32.79 -34.53 4.65
N ALA A 6 33.43 -34.94 5.76
CA ALA A 6 33.05 -34.50 7.11
C ALA A 6 33.28 -32.99 7.32
N THR A 7 34.40 -32.45 6.83
CA THR A 7 34.67 -30.99 6.88
C THR A 7 33.69 -30.19 6.03
N ALA A 8 33.31 -30.71 4.86
CA ALA A 8 32.32 -30.07 3.99
C ALA A 8 30.92 -30.05 4.64
N ALA A 9 30.51 -31.15 5.27
CA ALA A 9 29.24 -31.23 5.99
C ALA A 9 29.18 -30.29 7.21
N ALA A 10 30.27 -30.20 7.98
CA ALA A 10 30.36 -29.26 9.11
C ALA A 10 30.32 -27.79 8.65
N ALA A 11 31.01 -27.45 7.56
CA ALA A 11 30.98 -26.11 6.98
C ALA A 11 29.57 -25.73 6.48
N LEU A 12 28.85 -26.66 5.84
CA LEU A 12 27.48 -26.43 5.38
C LEU A 12 26.52 -26.20 6.56
N MET A 13 26.64 -26.97 7.64
CA MET A 13 25.82 -26.80 8.84
C MET A 13 26.08 -25.47 9.56
N LEU A 14 27.34 -25.03 9.62
CA LEU A 14 27.68 -23.71 10.16
C LEU A 14 27.12 -22.58 9.29
N ALA A 15 27.19 -22.71 7.97
CA ALA A 15 26.62 -21.75 7.04
C ALA A 15 25.09 -21.64 7.18
N THR A 16 24.37 -22.76 7.31
CA THR A 16 22.91 -22.74 7.50
C THR A 16 22.51 -22.13 8.85
N LEU A 17 23.23 -22.44 9.93
CA LEU A 17 23.00 -21.81 11.23
C LEU A 17 23.27 -20.31 11.21
N ALA A 18 24.33 -19.86 10.54
CA ALA A 18 24.64 -18.44 10.38
C ALA A 18 23.54 -17.70 9.58
N VAL A 19 23.08 -18.29 8.48
CA VAL A 19 21.96 -17.75 7.68
C VAL A 19 20.67 -17.69 8.50
N TYR A 20 20.36 -18.74 9.26
CA TYR A 20 19.17 -18.79 10.12
C TYR A 20 19.25 -17.75 11.24
N GLY A 21 20.41 -17.62 11.90
CA GLY A 21 20.65 -16.60 12.93
C GLY A 21 20.48 -15.18 12.38
N ALA A 22 21.04 -14.90 11.20
CA ALA A 22 20.86 -13.63 10.52
C ALA A 22 19.38 -13.36 10.17
N HIS A 23 18.64 -14.38 9.70
CA HIS A 23 17.22 -14.25 9.43
C HIS A 23 16.40 -13.90 10.69
N LEU A 24 16.64 -14.60 11.80
CA LEU A 24 15.96 -14.32 13.07
C LEU A 24 16.27 -12.92 13.59
N TRP A 25 17.52 -12.47 13.45
CA TRP A 25 17.91 -11.13 13.85
C TRP A 25 17.22 -10.05 13.02
N VAL A 26 17.21 -10.18 11.69
CA VAL A 26 16.48 -9.26 10.80
C VAL A 26 14.98 -9.23 11.13
N GLN A 27 14.36 -10.38 11.41
CA GLN A 27 12.95 -10.45 11.79
C GLN A 27 12.67 -9.76 13.13
N SER A 28 13.57 -9.89 14.11
CA SER A 28 13.40 -9.24 15.42
C SER A 28 13.54 -7.71 15.31
N GLU A 29 14.49 -7.22 14.51
CA GLU A 29 14.65 -5.79 14.24
C GLU A 29 13.42 -5.21 13.54
N ARG A 30 12.90 -5.91 12.53
CA ARG A 30 11.67 -5.50 11.82
C ARG A 30 10.47 -5.43 12.76
N ARG A 31 10.32 -6.42 13.64
CA ARG A 31 9.26 -6.42 14.66
C ARG A 31 9.39 -5.23 15.61
N MET A 32 10.58 -5.00 16.16
CA MET A 32 10.84 -3.87 17.06
C MET A 32 10.63 -2.51 16.37
N ALA A 33 10.95 -2.39 15.08
CA ALA A 33 10.68 -1.18 14.31
C ALA A 33 9.17 -0.95 14.16
N GLY A 34 8.39 -2.00 13.86
CA GLY A 34 6.93 -1.94 13.78
C GLY A 34 6.32 -1.56 15.13
N ASP A 35 6.71 -2.24 16.20
CA ASP A 35 6.21 -1.97 17.56
C ASP A 35 6.51 -0.52 17.98
N ARG A 36 7.71 -0.01 17.71
CA ARG A 36 8.08 1.40 17.99
C ARG A 36 7.23 2.39 17.20
N ALA A 37 6.95 2.12 15.92
CA ALA A 37 6.08 2.96 15.12
C ALA A 37 4.65 2.98 15.68
N LEU A 38 4.13 1.84 16.11
CA LEU A 38 2.78 1.74 16.69
C LEU A 38 2.66 2.46 18.04
N LEU A 39 3.72 2.51 18.85
CA LEU A 39 3.74 3.34 20.07
C LEU A 39 3.52 4.83 19.76
N MET A 40 4.00 5.33 18.61
CA MET A 40 3.76 6.72 18.20
C MET A 40 2.30 7.01 17.85
N THR A 41 1.51 5.96 17.59
CA THR A 41 0.08 6.08 17.25
C THR A 41 -0.85 5.95 18.47
N ALA A 42 -0.31 5.79 19.67
CA ALA A 42 -1.10 5.53 20.88
C ALA A 42 -2.12 6.63 21.20
N SER A 43 -1.84 7.88 20.81
CA SER A 43 -2.73 9.03 21.00
C SER A 43 -3.59 9.36 19.78
N TRP A 44 -3.52 8.57 18.71
CA TRP A 44 -4.28 8.82 17.49
C TRP A 44 -5.74 8.41 17.66
N PRO A 45 -6.67 8.99 16.86
CA PRO A 45 -8.03 8.48 16.76
C PRO A 45 -8.04 6.99 16.39
N GLU A 46 -9.03 6.26 16.90
CA GLU A 46 -9.11 4.79 16.81
C GLU A 46 -8.97 4.29 15.36
N GLY A 47 -9.67 4.90 14.40
CA GLY A 47 -9.60 4.53 12.98
C GLY A 47 -8.19 4.68 12.40
N ALA A 48 -7.51 5.79 12.70
CA ALA A 48 -6.14 6.03 12.23
C ALA A 48 -5.13 5.06 12.87
N ALA A 49 -5.27 4.80 14.18
CA ALA A 49 -4.43 3.84 14.88
C ALA A 49 -4.67 2.40 14.37
N LEU A 50 -5.91 2.05 14.03
CA LEU A 50 -6.24 0.75 13.44
C LEU A 50 -5.63 0.61 12.05
N ALA A 51 -5.78 1.60 11.17
CA ALA A 51 -5.16 1.57 9.85
C ALA A 51 -3.63 1.47 9.95
N ALA A 52 -2.99 2.19 10.88
CA ALA A 52 -1.55 2.05 11.12
C ALA A 52 -1.17 0.60 11.49
N ARG A 53 -1.92 -0.04 12.38
CA ARG A 53 -1.70 -1.46 12.76
C ARG A 53 -1.84 -2.39 11.56
N LEU A 54 -2.90 -2.24 10.77
CA LEU A 54 -3.13 -3.07 9.58
C LEU A 54 -2.02 -2.89 8.54
N MET A 55 -1.56 -1.66 8.30
CA MET A 55 -0.45 -1.40 7.37
C MET A 55 0.87 -1.99 7.88
N VAL A 56 1.16 -1.92 9.19
CA VAL A 56 2.34 -2.57 9.78
C VAL A 56 2.26 -4.08 9.66
N GLU A 57 1.08 -4.66 9.89
CA GLU A 57 0.87 -6.11 9.78
C GLU A 57 1.04 -6.60 8.33
N GLN A 58 0.49 -5.88 7.36
CA GLN A 58 0.48 -6.27 5.96
C GLN A 58 1.79 -5.95 5.23
N TYR A 59 2.38 -4.77 5.48
CA TYR A 59 3.56 -4.28 4.74
C TYR A 59 4.83 -4.24 5.57
N GLY A 60 4.77 -4.59 6.85
CA GLY A 60 5.88 -4.51 7.78
C GLY A 60 6.12 -3.07 8.30
N PRO A 61 7.25 -2.82 8.97
CA PRO A 61 7.52 -1.51 9.55
C PRO A 61 7.58 -0.40 8.50
N PRO A 62 7.08 0.81 8.80
CA PRO A 62 7.21 1.96 7.90
C PRO A 62 8.68 2.37 7.74
N GLN A 63 9.04 2.92 6.58
CA GLN A 63 10.37 3.50 6.37
C GLN A 63 10.55 4.82 7.13
N TRP A 64 9.45 5.54 7.37
CA TRP A 64 9.47 6.77 8.16
C TRP A 64 8.32 6.81 9.15
N ALA A 65 8.62 7.21 10.38
CA ALA A 65 7.67 7.28 11.48
C ALA A 65 7.88 8.57 12.28
N SER A 66 6.78 9.23 12.62
CA SER A 66 6.72 10.40 13.50
C SER A 66 5.46 10.36 14.35
N ALA A 67 5.37 11.25 15.35
CA ALA A 67 4.18 11.39 16.19
C ALA A 67 2.88 11.70 15.42
N GLY A 68 2.97 12.20 14.18
CA GLY A 68 1.79 12.60 13.40
C GLY A 68 1.53 11.77 12.14
N GLN A 69 2.48 10.95 11.70
CA GLN A 69 2.40 10.23 10.44
C GLN A 69 3.37 9.04 10.38
N LEU A 70 2.92 7.96 9.74
CA LEU A 70 3.73 6.80 9.32
C LEU A 70 3.72 6.73 7.78
N GLU A 71 4.84 6.34 7.18
CA GLU A 71 4.99 6.29 5.73
C GLU A 71 5.77 5.06 5.25
N TRP A 72 5.22 4.45 4.19
CA TRP A 72 5.86 3.41 3.41
C TRP A 72 6.14 3.93 2.00
N ALA A 73 7.40 3.89 1.56
CA ALA A 73 7.85 4.50 0.31
C ALA A 73 7.85 3.56 -0.90
N SER A 74 7.70 2.24 -0.70
CA SER A 74 7.59 1.23 -1.76
C SER A 74 7.06 -0.05 -1.14
N ALA A 75 5.80 -0.39 -1.42
CA ALA A 75 5.12 -1.55 -0.85
C ALA A 75 4.10 -2.05 -1.86
N ALA A 76 4.52 -2.93 -2.78
CA ALA A 76 3.70 -3.35 -3.92
C ALA A 76 2.27 -3.76 -3.50
N PRO A 77 1.21 -3.29 -4.20
CA PRO A 77 1.24 -2.53 -5.46
C PRO A 77 1.45 -1.02 -5.30
N TRP A 78 1.61 -0.54 -4.07
CA TRP A 78 1.66 0.87 -3.73
C TRP A 78 3.04 1.47 -4.02
N LYS A 79 3.01 2.60 -4.73
CA LYS A 79 4.15 3.51 -4.80
C LYS A 79 4.41 4.11 -3.42
N ARG A 80 3.35 4.42 -2.66
CA ARG A 80 3.46 5.00 -1.32
C ARG A 80 2.21 4.74 -0.50
N ILE A 81 2.39 4.49 0.79
CA ILE A 81 1.33 4.42 1.80
C ILE A 81 1.66 5.46 2.86
N VAL A 82 0.68 6.27 3.25
CA VAL A 82 0.83 7.25 4.34
C VAL A 82 -0.37 7.14 5.27
N VAL A 83 -0.11 6.87 6.54
CA VAL A 83 -1.14 6.92 7.59
C VAL A 83 -0.90 8.15 8.46
N ARG A 84 -1.92 8.97 8.67
CA ARG A 84 -1.85 10.21 9.47
C ARG A 84 -2.70 10.10 10.73
N GLY A 85 -2.20 10.64 11.84
CA GLY A 85 -2.93 10.66 13.12
C GLY A 85 -4.06 11.69 13.21
N ARG A 86 -4.41 12.37 12.11
CA ARG A 86 -5.43 13.44 12.06
C ARG A 86 -6.08 13.53 10.69
N GLY A 87 -7.29 14.08 10.67
CA GLY A 87 -8.09 14.29 9.45
C GLY A 87 -9.19 13.23 9.28
N MET A 88 -10.18 13.52 8.43
CA MET A 88 -11.29 12.60 8.15
C MET A 88 -10.85 11.40 7.30
N GLY A 89 -9.91 11.61 6.37
CA GLY A 89 -9.22 10.54 5.66
C GLY A 89 -7.78 10.45 6.17
N PHE A 90 -7.45 9.33 6.79
CA PHE A 90 -6.17 9.12 7.46
C PHE A 90 -5.24 8.16 6.72
N LEU A 91 -5.77 7.33 5.81
CA LEU A 91 -4.97 6.43 4.98
C LEU A 91 -4.90 6.96 3.56
N GLU A 92 -3.71 7.37 3.14
CA GLU A 92 -3.39 7.71 1.76
C GLU A 92 -2.61 6.58 1.11
N GLN A 93 -3.04 6.15 -0.08
CA GLN A 93 -2.31 5.18 -0.89
C GLN A 93 -2.19 5.70 -2.31
N ALA A 94 -0.98 5.63 -2.85
CA ALA A 94 -0.64 6.10 -4.19
C ALA A 94 -0.09 4.95 -5.04
N ILE A 95 -0.45 4.98 -6.32
CA ILE A 95 0.04 4.05 -7.33
C ILE A 95 0.67 4.82 -8.49
N VAL A 96 1.62 4.19 -9.18
CA VAL A 96 2.05 4.68 -10.49
C VAL A 96 0.93 4.42 -11.49
N TYR A 97 0.45 5.48 -12.14
CA TYR A 97 -0.69 5.41 -13.03
C TYR A 97 -0.58 6.46 -14.14
N ARG A 98 -0.64 6.01 -15.40
CA ARG A 98 -0.64 6.93 -16.55
C ARG A 98 -2.03 7.52 -16.72
N LEU A 99 -2.16 8.80 -16.37
CA LEU A 99 -3.43 9.52 -16.43
C LEU A 99 -3.79 9.94 -17.87
N PRO A 100 -4.99 9.60 -18.37
CA PRO A 100 -5.49 10.13 -19.64
C PRO A 100 -5.91 11.59 -19.47
N GLN A 101 -5.26 12.50 -20.18
CA GLN A 101 -5.49 13.95 -20.06
C GLN A 101 -6.93 14.35 -20.42
N ASP A 102 -7.54 13.67 -21.40
CA ASP A 102 -8.91 13.87 -21.84
C ASP A 102 -9.98 13.42 -20.81
N ARG A 103 -9.57 12.65 -19.80
CA ARG A 103 -10.46 12.14 -18.73
C ARG A 103 -10.21 12.76 -17.36
N LEU A 104 -9.26 13.68 -17.24
CA LEU A 104 -8.96 14.32 -15.96
C LEU A 104 -10.18 15.01 -15.34
N GLY A 105 -10.99 15.70 -16.16
CA GLY A 105 -12.21 16.35 -15.66
C GLY A 105 -13.20 15.38 -15.02
N GLU A 106 -13.37 14.19 -15.59
CA GLU A 106 -14.20 13.12 -15.04
C GLU A 106 -13.60 12.53 -13.75
N LEU A 107 -12.28 12.31 -13.72
CA LEU A 107 -11.58 11.83 -12.53
C LEU A 107 -11.70 12.82 -11.36
N TRP A 108 -11.51 14.12 -11.62
CA TRP A 108 -11.74 15.17 -10.61
C TRP A 108 -13.20 15.22 -10.16
N SER A 109 -14.15 15.06 -11.10
CA SER A 109 -15.58 15.05 -10.80
C SER A 109 -16.02 13.83 -9.98
N PHE A 110 -15.31 12.72 -10.04
CA PHE A 110 -15.60 11.53 -9.25
C PHE A 110 -15.43 11.77 -7.74
N GLY A 111 -14.36 12.47 -7.35
CA GLY A 111 -14.07 12.81 -5.96
C GLY A 111 -13.62 11.61 -5.11
N ARG A 112 -14.22 11.42 -3.93
CA ARG A 112 -13.94 10.28 -3.02
C ARG A 112 -12.47 10.19 -2.56
N GLY A 113 -11.84 11.34 -2.34
CA GLY A 113 -10.44 11.42 -1.90
C GLY A 113 -9.41 11.13 -2.99
N LEU A 114 -9.84 10.93 -4.24
CA LEU A 114 -8.98 10.74 -5.40
C LEU A 114 -8.16 12.02 -5.67
N ARG A 115 -6.86 11.84 -5.92
CA ARG A 115 -5.90 12.88 -6.27
C ARG A 115 -5.04 12.42 -7.45
N PRO A 116 -5.44 12.77 -8.68
CA PRO A 116 -4.60 12.62 -9.86
C PRO A 116 -3.41 13.60 -9.81
N ASP A 117 -2.20 13.14 -10.10
CA ASP A 117 -1.01 13.97 -10.23
C ASP A 117 -0.28 13.64 -11.55
N LEU A 118 -0.36 14.56 -12.51
CA LEU A 118 0.23 14.42 -13.83
C LEU A 118 1.75 14.53 -13.83
N GLU A 119 2.31 15.37 -12.96
CA GLU A 119 3.75 15.63 -12.91
C GLU A 119 4.47 14.39 -12.38
N ARG A 120 3.88 13.74 -11.38
CA ARG A 120 4.44 12.53 -10.76
C ARG A 120 3.98 11.23 -11.42
N GLY A 121 3.06 11.30 -12.38
CA GLY A 121 2.48 10.12 -13.02
C GLY A 121 1.84 9.17 -12.02
N GLU A 122 1.12 9.72 -11.03
CA GLU A 122 0.53 8.94 -9.94
C GLU A 122 -0.96 9.23 -9.75
N LEU A 123 -1.64 8.24 -9.20
CA LEU A 123 -3.01 8.37 -8.75
C LEU A 123 -3.04 7.97 -7.27
N ALA A 124 -3.46 8.89 -6.42
CA ALA A 124 -3.59 8.63 -4.99
C ALA A 124 -5.05 8.69 -4.55
N VAL A 125 -5.38 7.96 -3.49
CA VAL A 125 -6.65 8.10 -2.78
C VAL A 125 -6.35 8.32 -1.32
N THR A 126 -7.15 9.17 -0.66
CA THR A 126 -7.14 9.31 0.80
C THR A 126 -8.50 8.96 1.36
N GLY A 127 -8.54 7.90 2.17
CA GLY A 127 -9.75 7.32 2.74
C GLY A 127 -9.53 6.77 4.15
N GLU A 128 -10.43 5.88 4.56
CA GLU A 128 -10.49 5.30 5.90
C GLU A 128 -9.94 3.87 5.96
N SER A 129 -9.80 3.18 4.82
CA SER A 129 -9.29 1.81 4.76
C SER A 129 -8.66 1.50 3.39
N GLU A 130 -7.87 0.43 3.32
CA GLU A 130 -7.26 0.00 2.07
C GLU A 130 -8.31 -0.44 1.05
N GLU A 131 -9.36 -1.14 1.50
CA GLU A 131 -10.47 -1.59 0.68
C GLU A 131 -11.21 -0.41 0.04
N TYR A 132 -11.42 0.67 0.80
CA TYR A 132 -12.00 1.91 0.29
C TYR A 132 -11.13 2.52 -0.82
N ASN A 133 -9.82 2.58 -0.59
CA ASN A 133 -8.87 3.13 -1.56
C ASN A 133 -8.81 2.26 -2.82
N LEU A 134 -8.79 0.94 -2.68
CA LEU A 134 -8.85 -0.03 -3.79
C LEU A 134 -10.11 0.18 -4.63
N LEU A 135 -11.29 0.32 -4.00
CA LEU A 135 -12.54 0.58 -4.70
C LEU A 135 -12.45 1.87 -5.52
N CYS A 136 -11.97 2.95 -4.91
CA CYS A 136 -11.85 4.24 -5.58
C CYS A 136 -10.86 4.20 -6.76
N LEU A 137 -9.72 3.52 -6.61
CA LEU A 137 -8.74 3.37 -7.68
C LEU A 137 -9.25 2.52 -8.84
N ASN A 138 -9.96 1.43 -8.54
CA ASN A 138 -10.57 0.58 -9.57
C ASN A 138 -11.64 1.33 -10.38
N LEU A 139 -12.51 2.10 -9.71
CA LEU A 139 -13.50 2.94 -10.38
C LEU A 139 -12.86 4.09 -11.16
N ALA A 140 -11.81 4.70 -10.63
CA ALA A 140 -11.03 5.71 -11.35
C ALA A 140 -10.43 5.13 -12.64
N ASN A 141 -9.94 3.88 -12.60
CA ASN A 141 -9.46 3.21 -13.81
C ASN A 141 -10.58 2.97 -14.84
N ASP A 142 -11.80 2.62 -14.42
CA ASP A 142 -12.91 2.47 -15.37
C ASP A 142 -13.34 3.81 -16.01
N ILE A 143 -13.26 4.91 -15.24
CA ILE A 143 -13.45 6.27 -15.78
C ILE A 143 -12.35 6.60 -16.79
N ALA A 144 -11.10 6.32 -16.44
CA ALA A 144 -9.94 6.58 -17.30
C ALA A 144 -10.02 5.80 -18.63
N LEU A 145 -10.58 4.58 -18.60
CA LEU A 145 -10.83 3.76 -19.79
C LEU A 145 -12.13 4.12 -20.52
N GLY A 146 -12.91 5.10 -20.04
CA GLY A 146 -14.17 5.53 -20.63
C GLY A 146 -15.30 4.50 -20.52
N ARG A 147 -15.17 3.49 -19.65
CA ARG A 147 -16.21 2.47 -19.41
C ARG A 147 -17.40 3.03 -18.65
N MET A 148 -17.18 4.08 -17.86
CA MET A 148 -18.21 4.82 -17.15
C MET A 148 -17.80 6.28 -16.93
N ASN A 149 -18.76 7.14 -16.62
CA ASN A 149 -18.51 8.52 -16.20
C ASN A 149 -18.50 8.64 -14.66
N ALA A 150 -18.17 9.83 -14.14
CA ALA A 150 -18.08 10.10 -12.72
C ALA A 150 -19.39 9.81 -11.96
N GLU A 151 -20.55 10.11 -12.55
CA GLU A 151 -21.86 9.89 -11.91
C GLU A 151 -22.17 8.40 -11.77
N GLN A 152 -21.94 7.62 -12.82
CA GLN A 152 -22.09 6.17 -12.81
C GLN A 152 -21.14 5.54 -11.78
N ALA A 153 -19.88 5.97 -11.75
CA ALA A 153 -18.90 5.49 -10.79
C ALA A 153 -19.32 5.76 -9.34
N ARG A 154 -19.89 6.94 -9.04
CA ARG A 154 -20.43 7.24 -7.70
C ARG A 154 -21.57 6.30 -7.30
N LYS A 155 -22.49 5.99 -8.23
CA LYS A 155 -23.58 5.04 -7.96
C LYS A 155 -23.04 3.64 -7.68
N VAL A 156 -22.06 3.18 -8.45
CA VAL A 156 -21.41 1.87 -8.23
C VAL A 156 -20.65 1.85 -6.90
N HIS A 157 -19.91 2.91 -6.58
CA HIS A 157 -19.25 3.07 -5.29
C HIS A 157 -20.25 2.90 -4.13
N ASP A 158 -21.33 3.68 -4.14
CA ASP A 158 -22.30 3.69 -3.04
C ASP A 158 -23.07 2.36 -2.92
N ASP A 159 -23.27 1.66 -4.03
CA ASP A 159 -23.86 0.33 -4.05
C ASP A 159 -22.91 -0.74 -3.47
N ILE A 160 -21.63 -0.71 -3.84
CA ILE A 160 -20.62 -1.65 -3.31
C ILE A 160 -20.43 -1.43 -1.81
N VAL A 161 -20.28 -0.18 -1.36
CA VAL A 161 -20.15 0.16 0.06
C VAL A 161 -21.39 -0.30 0.86
N ARG A 162 -22.59 -0.09 0.32
CA ARG A 162 -23.82 -0.58 0.98
C ARG A 162 -23.84 -2.10 1.10
N LYS A 163 -23.40 -2.81 0.05
CA LYS A 163 -23.36 -4.27 0.02
C LYS A 163 -22.28 -4.85 0.94
N SER A 164 -21.15 -4.16 1.12
CA SER A 164 -20.09 -4.60 2.04
C SER A 164 -20.54 -4.56 3.50
N TYR A 165 -21.36 -3.57 3.90
CA TYR A 165 -22.00 -3.58 5.22
C TYR A 165 -22.95 -4.77 5.44
N ALA A 166 -23.46 -5.38 4.36
CA ALA A 166 -24.24 -6.62 4.41
C ALA A 166 -23.36 -7.89 4.30
N GLY A 167 -22.04 -7.76 4.43
CA GLY A 167 -21.09 -8.86 4.37
C GLY A 167 -20.78 -9.38 2.96
N LYS A 168 -21.23 -8.69 1.90
CA LYS A 168 -20.91 -9.09 0.52
C LYS A 168 -19.55 -8.55 0.11
N SER A 169 -18.68 -9.40 -0.43
CA SER A 169 -17.41 -8.96 -1.00
C SER A 169 -17.57 -8.49 -2.45
N SER A 170 -16.56 -7.77 -2.94
CA SER A 170 -16.46 -7.31 -4.33
C SER A 170 -14.99 -7.32 -4.74
N PRO A 171 -14.64 -7.77 -5.95
CA PRO A 171 -13.27 -7.69 -6.45
C PRO A 171 -12.68 -6.27 -6.40
N TYR A 172 -13.53 -5.24 -6.45
CA TYR A 172 -13.10 -3.84 -6.33
C TYR A 172 -12.51 -3.49 -4.96
N LEU A 173 -12.91 -4.21 -3.91
CA LEU A 173 -12.45 -3.99 -2.53
C LEU A 173 -11.21 -4.83 -2.18
N GLU A 174 -10.95 -5.89 -2.93
CA GLU A 174 -9.97 -6.92 -2.56
C GLU A 174 -8.58 -6.69 -3.18
N ARG A 175 -8.53 -6.10 -4.38
CA ARG A 175 -7.28 -5.87 -5.11
C ARG A 175 -7.46 -4.84 -6.22
N LEU A 176 -6.34 -4.36 -6.76
CA LEU A 176 -6.35 -3.65 -8.02
C LEU A 176 -6.72 -4.62 -9.16
N LEU A 177 -7.64 -4.18 -10.02
CA LEU A 177 -8.13 -4.93 -11.18
C LEU A 177 -7.35 -4.63 -12.46
N PHE A 178 -6.27 -3.86 -12.33
CA PHE A 178 -5.37 -3.46 -13.40
C PHE A 178 -3.92 -3.50 -12.87
N GLY A 179 -2.95 -3.57 -13.78
CA GLY A 179 -1.54 -3.56 -13.42
C GLY A 179 -1.05 -2.15 -13.11
N THR A 180 -0.28 -2.00 -12.04
CA THR A 180 0.51 -0.78 -11.79
C THR A 180 1.88 -0.96 -12.43
N ALA A 181 2.30 -0.01 -13.27
CA ALA A 181 3.66 0.00 -13.78
C ALA A 181 4.55 0.61 -12.70
N LEU A 182 4.94 -0.14 -11.68
CA LEU A 182 6.08 0.26 -10.85
C LEU A 182 7.30 0.24 -11.77
N PRO A 183 8.03 1.35 -11.96
CA PRO A 183 9.33 1.26 -12.61
C PRO A 183 10.16 0.27 -11.81
N ASP A 184 10.78 -0.72 -12.47
CA ASP A 184 11.84 -1.50 -11.85
C ASP A 184 12.81 -0.52 -11.20
N GLU A 185 13.04 -0.67 -9.89
CA GLU A 185 14.09 0.05 -9.17
C GLU A 185 15.44 -0.36 -9.79
N GLY A 186 15.88 0.35 -10.85
CA GLY A 186 17.08 -0.06 -11.56
C GLY A 186 17.50 0.74 -12.78
N VAL A 187 16.68 1.63 -13.35
CA VAL A 187 17.14 2.50 -14.46
C VAL A 187 16.65 3.92 -14.24
N LEU A 188 17.49 4.73 -13.58
CA LEU A 188 17.43 6.18 -13.77
C LEU A 188 17.84 6.47 -15.21
N PRO A 189 17.02 7.13 -16.04
CA PRO A 189 17.56 7.82 -17.20
C PRO A 189 18.41 8.97 -16.65
N MET A 190 19.73 8.80 -16.71
CA MET A 190 20.66 9.90 -16.50
C MET A 190 20.42 10.96 -17.59
N PRO A 191 20.51 12.27 -17.25
CA PRO A 191 20.58 13.32 -18.24
C PRO A 191 21.83 13.22 -19.13
#